data_AF-A0A561VHB9-F1
#
_entry.id   AF-A0A561VHB9-F1
#
_cell.length_a   1.000
_cell.length_b   1.000
_cell.length_c   1.000
_cell.angle_alpha   90.00
_cell.angle_beta   90.00
_cell.angle_gamma   90.00
#
_symmetry.space_group_name_H-M   'P 1'
#
loop_
_entity.id
_entity.type
_entity.pdbx_description
1 polymer ?
#
loop_
_entity_poly.entity_id
_entity_poly.type
_entity_poly.pdbx_seq_one_letter_code
_entity_poly.pdbx_strand_id
1 'polypeptide(L)'
;MASRRLQDFLSTYCNLDEDPTETLRVMHGQLGAQTRPWLLPELDAAIAAHSISPALATRLTSLHFDSSADVADWLRDLRTSWFGDD
;
A
#
# COMPACT_ATOMS: atom_id res chain seq x y z
N MET A 1 -1.55 0.98 -14.30
CA MET A 1 -0.34 0.22 -13.95
C MET A 1 0.31 0.97 -12.80
N ALA A 2 0.52 0.32 -11.66
CA ALA A 2 1.22 0.92 -10.52
C ALA A 2 2.64 1.34 -10.93
N SER A 3 3.06 2.56 -10.58
CA SER A 3 4.41 3.04 -10.88
C SER A 3 5.47 2.18 -10.18
N ARG A 4 6.67 2.12 -10.75
CA ARG A 4 7.83 1.44 -10.15
C ARG A 4 8.07 1.88 -8.70
N ARG A 5 7.92 3.19 -8.44
CA ARG A 5 8.10 3.80 -7.12
C ARG A 5 7.08 3.28 -6.09
N LEU A 6 5.81 3.14 -6.47
CA LEU A 6 4.78 2.55 -5.62
C LEU A 6 5.09 1.08 -5.31
N GLN A 7 5.54 0.32 -6.30
CA GLN A 7 5.90 -1.09 -6.11
C GLN A 7 7.10 -1.26 -5.16
N ASP A 8 8.17 -0.49 -5.34
CA ASP A 8 9.32 -0.47 -4.43
C ASP A 8 8.92 -0.07 -3.00
N PHE A 9 8.04 0.92 -2.89
CA PHE A 9 7.51 1.37 -1.60
C PHE A 9 6.74 0.25 -0.90
N LEU A 10 5.75 -0.36 -1.58
CA LEU A 10 4.98 -1.47 -1.02
C LEU A 10 5.86 -2.71 -0.75
N SER A 11 6.94 -2.91 -1.50
CA SER A 11 7.89 -4.02 -1.29
C SER A 11 8.84 -3.81 -0.14
N THR A 12 9.04 -2.57 0.26
CA THR A 12 9.72 -2.24 1.51
C THR A 12 8.70 -2.41 2.62
N TYR A 13 7.74 -1.50 2.69
CA TYR A 13 6.87 -1.31 3.85
C TYR A 13 5.79 -2.37 4.10
N CYS A 14 5.42 -3.16 3.09
CA CYS A 14 4.44 -4.23 3.24
C CYS A 14 5.07 -5.63 3.20
N ASN A 15 6.39 -5.76 3.25
CA ASN A 15 7.06 -7.06 3.18
C ASN A 15 6.75 -7.93 4.40
N LEU A 16 6.79 -9.25 4.21
CA LEU A 16 6.60 -10.29 5.22
C LEU A 16 7.46 -10.15 6.48
N ASP A 17 8.66 -9.59 6.33
CA ASP A 17 9.64 -9.44 7.40
C ASP A 17 9.50 -8.10 8.15
N GLU A 18 8.73 -7.16 7.59
CA GLU A 18 8.55 -5.83 8.17
C GLU A 18 7.40 -5.83 9.17
N ASP A 19 7.67 -5.33 10.38
CA ASP A 19 6.66 -5.23 11.42
C ASP A 19 5.63 -4.14 11.04
N PRO A 20 4.34 -4.49 10.90
CA PRO A 20 3.33 -3.53 10.45
C PRO A 20 3.18 -2.35 11.41
N THR A 21 3.50 -2.54 12.69
CA THR A 21 3.46 -1.47 13.71
C THR A 21 4.61 -0.48 13.51
N GLU A 22 5.78 -0.98 13.13
CA GLU A 22 6.94 -0.13 12.82
C GLU A 22 6.72 0.65 11.52
N THR A 23 6.20 0.00 10.48
CA THR A 23 5.78 0.66 9.25
C THR A 23 4.76 1.77 9.53
N LEU A 24 3.73 1.49 10.33
CA LEU A 24 2.74 2.50 10.75
C LEU A 24 3.42 3.67 11.46
N ARG A 25 4.33 3.40 12.38
CA ARG A 25 5.05 4.45 13.12
C ARG A 25 5.89 5.34 12.19
N VAL A 26 6.54 4.76 11.19
CA VAL A 26 7.31 5.50 10.18
C VAL A 26 6.38 6.31 9.26
N MET A 27 5.25 5.75 8.88
CA MET A 27 4.22 6.40 8.04
C MET A 27 3.44 7.51 8.76
N HIS A 28 3.30 7.44 10.07
CA HIS A 28 2.74 8.54 10.87
C HIS A 28 3.79 9.59 11.27
N GLY A 29 5.06 9.33 10.97
CA GLY A 29 6.18 10.23 11.25
C GLY A 29 6.46 11.25 10.13
N GLN A 30 7.63 11.89 10.23
CA GLN A 30 8.09 12.89 9.26
C GLN A 30 8.34 12.31 7.86
N LEU A 31 8.55 10.98 7.75
CA LEU A 31 8.68 10.30 6.45
C LEU A 31 7.33 10.20 5.75
N GLY A 32 6.27 9.83 6.49
CA GLY A 32 4.89 9.85 6.02
C GLY A 32 4.46 11.18 5.42
N ALA A 33 4.77 12.30 6.09
CA ALA A 33 4.45 13.62 5.58
C ALA A 33 5.13 13.93 4.22
N GLN A 34 6.31 13.36 3.96
CA GLN A 34 7.04 13.51 2.71
C GLN A 34 6.59 12.52 1.63
N THR A 35 6.10 11.33 2.03
CA THR A 35 5.62 10.31 1.09
C THR A 35 4.18 10.54 0.68
N ARG A 36 3.32 11.00 1.58
CA ARG A 36 1.90 11.31 1.38
C ARG A 36 1.58 12.06 0.07
N PRO A 37 2.24 13.16 -0.33
CA PRO A 37 1.85 13.94 -1.52
C PRO A 37 1.97 13.18 -2.86
N TRP A 38 2.84 12.18 -2.95
CA TRP A 38 2.96 11.35 -4.16
C TRP A 38 2.35 9.95 -3.96
N LEU A 39 2.40 9.41 -2.75
CA LEU A 39 1.95 8.06 -2.43
C LEU A 39 0.41 7.95 -2.40
N LEU A 40 -0.30 8.94 -1.84
CA LEU A 40 -1.77 8.96 -1.85
C LEU A 40 -2.35 8.92 -3.27
N PRO A 41 -2.02 9.86 -4.18
CA PRO A 41 -2.62 9.86 -5.51
C PRO A 41 -2.25 8.61 -6.31
N GLU A 42 -1.07 8.03 -6.09
CA GLU A 42 -0.69 6.77 -6.75
C GLU A 42 -1.42 5.56 -6.19
N LEU A 43 -1.64 5.49 -4.87
CA LEU A 43 -2.48 4.47 -4.23
C LEU A 43 -3.93 4.57 -4.71
N ASP A 44 -4.51 5.77 -4.67
CA ASP A 44 -5.88 6.02 -5.11
C ASP A 44 -6.06 5.67 -6.60
N ALA A 45 -5.10 6.04 -7.45
CA ALA A 45 -5.11 5.64 -8.86
C ALA A 45 -4.97 4.12 -9.04
N ALA A 46 -4.14 3.46 -8.22
CA ALA A 46 -3.95 2.01 -8.29
C ALA A 46 -5.20 1.25 -7.85
N ILE A 47 -5.88 1.73 -6.80
CA ILE A 47 -7.17 1.24 -6.29
C ILE A 47 -8.25 1.43 -7.35
N ALA A 48 -8.44 2.65 -7.86
CA ALA A 48 -9.47 2.96 -8.85
C ALA A 48 -9.29 2.17 -10.16
N ALA A 49 -8.05 2.03 -10.62
CA ALA A 49 -7.72 1.32 -11.85
C ALA A 49 -7.62 -0.21 -11.69
N HIS A 50 -7.81 -0.75 -10.48
CA HIS A 50 -7.56 -2.17 -10.16
C HIS A 50 -6.21 -2.67 -10.71
N SER A 51 -5.20 -1.79 -10.66
CA SER A 51 -3.98 -1.97 -11.45
C SER A 51 -2.84 -2.67 -10.70
N ILE A 52 -3.10 -3.08 -9.45
CA ILE A 52 -2.25 -3.97 -8.68
C ILE A 52 -2.73 -5.40 -8.92
N SER A 53 -1.84 -6.27 -9.41
CA SER A 53 -2.19 -7.67 -9.62
C SER A 53 -2.26 -8.42 -8.29
N PRO A 54 -3.15 -9.42 -8.14
CA PRO A 54 -3.23 -10.26 -6.95
C PRO A 54 -1.90 -10.93 -6.60
N ALA A 55 -1.13 -11.32 -7.63
CA ALA A 55 0.20 -11.91 -7.45
C ALA A 55 1.21 -10.94 -6.82
N LEU A 56 1.15 -9.65 -7.17
CA LEU A 56 1.99 -8.63 -6.55
C LEU A 56 1.55 -8.42 -5.09
N ALA A 57 0.26 -8.26 -4.82
CA ALA A 57 -0.24 -8.09 -3.46
C ALA A 57 0.11 -9.30 -2.56
N THR A 58 -0.08 -10.53 -3.07
CA THR A 58 0.28 -11.78 -2.37
C THR A 58 1.77 -11.83 -2.06
N ARG A 59 2.62 -11.47 -3.03
CA ARG A 59 4.07 -11.49 -2.85
C ARG A 59 4.52 -10.53 -1.75
N LEU A 60 3.88 -9.37 -1.66
CA LEU A 60 4.26 -8.35 -0.70
C LEU A 60 3.77 -8.75 0.69
N THR A 61 2.51 -9.17 0.78
CA THR A 61 1.78 -9.17 2.05
C THR A 61 1.48 -10.55 2.61
N SER A 62 1.89 -11.62 1.91
CA SER A 62 1.49 -13.01 2.17
C SER A 62 -0.02 -13.27 2.23
N LEU A 63 -0.84 -12.27 1.90
CA LEU A 63 -2.29 -12.42 1.88
C LEU A 63 -2.68 -13.16 0.60
N HIS A 64 -3.56 -14.14 0.74
CA HIS A 64 -4.19 -14.77 -0.41
C HIS A 64 -5.41 -13.94 -0.80
N PHE A 65 -5.37 -13.32 -1.98
CA PHE A 65 -6.48 -12.56 -2.53
C PHE A 65 -7.15 -13.34 -3.67
N ASP A 66 -8.47 -13.51 -3.59
CA ASP A 66 -9.27 -14.19 -4.61
C ASP A 66 -9.60 -13.30 -5.82
N SER A 67 -9.65 -11.97 -5.62
CA SER A 67 -10.06 -11.01 -6.66
C SER A 67 -9.24 -9.72 -6.65
N SER A 68 -9.24 -8.99 -7.77
CA SER A 68 -8.70 -7.62 -7.81
C SER A 68 -9.49 -6.64 -6.92
N ALA A 69 -10.76 -6.93 -6.65
CA ALA A 69 -11.58 -6.19 -5.70
C ALA A 69 -11.05 -6.32 -4.26
N ASP A 70 -10.66 -7.53 -3.83
CA ASP A 70 -10.07 -7.75 -2.49
C ASP A 70 -8.74 -7.01 -2.32
N VAL A 71 -7.94 -6.95 -3.40
CA VAL A 71 -6.70 -6.15 -3.42
C VAL A 71 -6.99 -4.67 -3.26
N ALA A 72 -8.01 -4.16 -3.95
CA ALA A 72 -8.41 -2.75 -3.86
C ALA A 72 -8.93 -2.40 -2.46
N ASP A 73 -9.68 -3.31 -1.83
CA ASP A 73 -10.19 -3.13 -0.46
C ASP A 73 -9.06 -3.15 0.58
N TRP A 74 -8.14 -4.10 0.45
CA TRP A 74 -6.94 -4.17 1.28
C TRP A 74 -6.04 -2.93 1.15
N LEU A 75 -5.83 -2.41 -0.07
CA LEU A 75 -5.08 -1.17 -0.28
C LEU A 75 -5.80 0.03 0.35
N ARG A 76 -7.14 0.05 0.36
CA ARG A 76 -7.93 1.08 1.03
C ARG A 76 -7.78 1.00 2.55
N ASP A 77 -7.78 -0.20 3.12
CA ASP A 77 -7.53 -0.43 4.54
C ASP A 77 -6.13 0.03 4.96
N LEU A 78 -5.10 -0.32 4.16
CA LEU A 78 -3.74 0.18 4.35
C LEU A 78 -3.64 1.69 4.28
N ARG A 79 -4.24 2.30 3.24
CA ARG A 79 -4.28 3.76 3.07
C ARG A 79 -4.87 4.42 4.31
N THR A 80 -5.97 3.88 4.82
CA THR A 80 -6.65 4.39 6.02
C THR A 80 -5.79 4.21 7.26
N SER A 81 -5.13 3.06 7.40
CA SER A 81 -4.22 2.78 8.52
C SER A 81 -2.99 3.71 8.51
N TRP A 82 -2.41 3.99 7.35
CA TRP A 82 -1.21 4.83 7.21
C TRP A 82 -1.48 6.32 7.27
N PHE A 83 -2.60 6.79 6.71
CA PHE A 83 -2.85 8.23 6.53
C PHE A 83 -4.10 8.76 7.24
N GLY A 84 -4.93 7.88 7.81
CA GLY A 84 -6.22 8.22 8.39
C GLY A 84 -7.34 8.34 7.35
N ASP A 85 -8.58 8.38 7.86
CA ASP A 85 -9.79 8.75 7.11
C ASP A 85 -9.85 10.30 7.11
N ASP A 86 -9.55 10.94 5.98
CA ASP A 86 -9.71 12.39 5.78
C ASP A 86 -11.00 12.67 5.00
#